data_AF-A0A160DW28-F1
#
_entry.id   AF-A0A160DW28-F1
#
_cell.length_a   1.000
_cell.length_b   1.000
_cell.length_c   1.000
_cell.angle_alpha   90.00
_cell.angle_beta   90.00
_cell.angle_gamma   90.00
#
_symmetry.space_group_name_H-M   'P 1'
#
loop_
_entity.id
_entity.type
_entity.pdbx_description
1 polymer ?
#
loop_
_entity_poly.entity_id
_entity_poly.type
_entity_poly.pdbx_seq_one_letter_code
_entity_poly.pdbx_strand_id
1 'polypeptide(L)'
;MSFLTVYPVRYGGRIMHIHFQVCLDDGGTLATTAQRAVPRTVAQAVSASPLSVAHRQNPTIDFSQGNVFADGIEQRPITIAGDVAGGHDATWRVAIAG
;
A
#
# COMPACT_ATOMS: atom_id res chain seq x y z
N MET A 1 0.32 -1.79 17.01
CA MET A 1 1.63 -2.05 16.38
C MET A 1 1.84 -1.01 15.28
N SER A 2 3.08 -0.56 15.08
CA SER A 2 3.44 0.44 14.06
C SER A 2 4.73 0.03 13.36
N PHE A 3 4.85 0.39 12.09
CA PHE A 3 6.04 0.18 11.28
C PHE A 3 6.44 1.52 10.65
N LEU A 4 7.74 1.84 10.71
CA LEU A 4 8.31 2.91 9.88
C LEU A 4 8.85 2.26 8.61
N THR A 5 8.42 2.76 7.46
CA THR A 5 8.80 2.20 6.16
C THR A 5 8.89 3.29 5.10
N VAL A 6 9.33 2.92 3.91
CA VAL A 6 9.38 3.78 2.73
C VAL A 6 8.25 3.44 1.77
N TYR A 7 7.92 4.36 0.87
CA TYR A 7 6.99 4.06 -0.21
C TYR A 7 7.54 2.97 -1.15
N PRO A 8 6.73 1.94 -1.48
CA PRO A 8 7.20 0.85 -2.30
C PRO A 8 7.34 1.24 -3.77
N VAL A 9 8.24 0.52 -4.44
CA VAL A 9 8.59 0.72 -5.84
C VAL A 9 7.51 0.20 -6.79
N ARG A 10 7.24 0.91 -7.89
CA ARG A 10 6.30 0.48 -8.94
C ARG A 10 7.00 -0.34 -10.03
N TYR A 11 6.41 -1.47 -10.39
CA TYR A 11 6.72 -2.23 -11.60
C TYR A 11 5.46 -2.38 -12.47
N GLY A 12 5.63 -2.57 -13.78
CA GLY A 12 4.52 -2.53 -14.74
C GLY A 12 3.41 -3.54 -14.43
N GLY A 13 2.16 -3.10 -14.54
CA GLY A 13 0.97 -3.93 -14.27
C GLY A 13 0.61 -4.08 -12.79
N ARG A 14 1.27 -3.33 -11.89
CA ARG A 14 0.90 -3.24 -10.47
C ARG A 14 0.81 -1.78 -10.02
N ILE A 15 -0.11 -1.52 -9.11
CA ILE A 15 -0.21 -0.24 -8.40
C ILE A 15 0.65 -0.27 -7.13
N MET A 16 0.87 0.88 -6.49
CA MET A 16 1.60 0.98 -5.22
C MET A 16 0.81 0.31 -4.09
N HIS A 17 1.38 -0.74 -3.47
CA HIS A 17 0.75 -1.50 -2.41
C HIS A 17 1.75 -2.03 -1.38
N ILE A 18 1.25 -2.36 -0.19
CA ILE A 18 2.02 -2.94 0.91
C ILE A 18 1.47 -4.34 1.18
N HIS A 19 2.35 -5.33 1.30
CA HIS A 19 2.02 -6.68 1.73
C HIS A 19 2.13 -6.81 3.24
N PHE A 20 1.28 -7.64 3.84
CA PHE A 20 1.41 -8.02 5.25
C PHE A 20 0.81 -9.41 5.49
N GLN A 21 1.28 -10.03 6.57
CA GLN A 21 0.75 -11.27 7.12
C GLN A 21 0.53 -11.09 8.61
N VAL A 22 -0.53 -11.70 9.13
CA VAL A 22 -0.78 -11.76 10.57
C VAL A 22 -0.63 -13.21 11.00
N CYS A 23 0.33 -13.45 11.89
CA CYS A 23 0.53 -14.73 12.54
C CYS A 23 0.14 -14.61 14.01
N LEU A 24 -0.56 -15.60 14.53
CA LEU A 24 -0.93 -15.67 15.94
C LEU A 24 0.26 -16.15 16.78
N ASP A 25 0.25 -15.78 18.06
CA ASP A 25 1.32 -16.09 19.00
C ASP A 25 1.21 -17.53 19.58
N ASP A 26 0.46 -18.40 18.90
CA ASP A 26 0.15 -19.79 19.27
C ASP A 26 1.11 -20.80 18.62
N GLY A 27 2.31 -20.35 18.26
CA GLY A 27 3.25 -21.10 17.43
C GLY A 27 3.29 -20.63 15.97
N GLY A 28 2.69 -19.48 15.66
CA GLY A 28 2.82 -18.82 14.36
C GLY A 28 1.71 -19.19 13.38
N THR A 29 0.53 -19.59 13.85
CA THR A 29 -0.61 -19.88 12.97
C THR A 29 -0.90 -18.68 12.08
N LEU A 30 -0.90 -18.88 10.76
CA LEU A 30 -1.17 -17.83 9.78
C LEU A 30 -2.68 -17.49 9.76
N ALA A 31 -3.06 -16.37 10.38
CA ALA A 31 -4.45 -15.92 10.45
C ALA A 31 -4.91 -15.25 9.15
N THR A 32 -4.04 -14.46 8.50
CA THR A 32 -4.36 -13.84 7.21
C THR A 32 -3.11 -13.43 6.44
N THR A 33 -3.20 -13.48 5.11
CA THR A 33 -2.27 -12.84 4.17
C THR A 33 -3.06 -11.90 3.31
N ALA A 34 -2.64 -10.64 3.23
CA ALA A 34 -3.31 -9.67 2.39
C ALA A 34 -2.34 -8.59 1.90
N GLN A 35 -2.85 -7.76 1.00
CA GLN A 35 -2.17 -6.57 0.52
C GLN A 35 -3.07 -5.37 0.68
N ARG A 36 -2.49 -4.18 0.46
CA ARG A 36 -3.23 -2.94 0.58
C ARG A 36 -2.70 -1.89 -0.36
N ALA A 37 -3.58 -1.38 -1.21
CA ALA A 37 -3.25 -0.29 -2.11
C ALA A 37 -3.13 1.06 -1.38
N VAL A 38 -2.17 1.87 -1.83
CA VAL A 38 -2.09 3.28 -1.47
C VAL A 38 -3.13 4.06 -2.28
N PRO A 39 -3.91 4.99 -1.68
CA PRO A 39 -4.87 5.81 -2.40
C PRO A 39 -4.27 6.51 -3.62
N ARG A 40 -5.03 6.59 -4.72
CA ARG A 40 -4.55 7.14 -6.01
C ARG A 40 -3.89 8.50 -5.87
N THR A 41 -4.51 9.41 -5.12
CA THR A 41 -4.03 10.79 -4.92
C THR A 41 -2.66 10.84 -4.23
N VAL A 42 -2.49 10.07 -3.16
CA VAL A 42 -1.20 9.93 -2.46
C VAL A 42 -0.16 9.30 -3.37
N ALA A 43 -0.53 8.22 -4.07
CA ALA A 43 0.35 7.53 -4.97
C ALA A 43 0.84 8.47 -6.11
N GLN A 44 -0.04 9.31 -6.65
CA GLN A 44 0.32 10.33 -7.65
C GLN A 44 1.27 11.38 -7.09
N ALA A 45 0.99 11.92 -5.88
CA ALA A 45 1.85 12.91 -5.24
C ALA A 45 3.26 12.37 -4.97
N VAL A 46 3.36 11.17 -4.42
CA VAL A 46 4.65 10.49 -4.18
C VAL A 46 5.39 10.25 -5.49
N SER A 47 4.70 9.79 -6.53
CA SER A 47 5.32 9.56 -7.84
C SER A 47 5.79 10.82 -8.57
N ALA A 48 5.21 11.98 -8.24
CA ALA A 48 5.67 13.28 -8.74
C ALA A 48 6.84 13.87 -7.94
N SER A 49 7.21 13.27 -6.80
CA SER A 49 8.30 13.78 -5.96
C SER A 49 9.67 13.67 -6.64
N PRO A 50 10.62 14.58 -6.36
CA PRO A 50 11.93 14.58 -7.00
C PRO A 50 12.69 13.25 -6.85
N LEU A 51 12.61 12.63 -5.67
CA LEU A 51 13.23 11.33 -5.41
C LEU A 51 12.60 10.22 -6.26
N SER A 52 11.26 10.17 -6.34
CA SER A 52 10.59 9.13 -7.15
C SER A 52 10.86 9.31 -8.65
N VAL A 53 10.87 10.55 -9.14
CA VAL A 53 11.17 10.89 -10.54
C VAL A 53 12.61 10.54 -10.90
N ALA A 54 13.58 10.83 -10.02
CA ALA A 54 14.99 10.52 -10.26
C ALA A 54 15.25 9.01 -10.42
N HIS A 55 14.44 8.18 -9.77
CA HIS A 55 14.59 6.71 -9.79
C HIS A 55 13.59 6.00 -10.71
N ARG A 56 12.84 6.74 -11.55
CA ARG A 56 11.92 6.29 -12.63
C ARG A 56 11.32 4.90 -12.43
N GLN A 57 10.29 4.84 -11.60
CA GLN A 57 9.52 3.63 -11.38
C GLN A 57 8.21 3.72 -12.17
N ASN A 58 7.84 2.64 -12.84
CA ASN A 58 6.82 2.56 -13.91
C ASN A 58 5.52 3.36 -13.63
N PRO A 59 4.93 4.07 -14.62
CA PRO A 59 3.79 4.98 -14.42
C PRO A 59 2.42 4.31 -14.27
N THR A 60 2.33 3.01 -13.97
CA THR A 60 1.04 2.34 -13.78
C THR A 60 0.34 2.94 -12.54
N ILE A 61 -0.62 3.84 -12.78
CA ILE A 61 -1.37 4.61 -11.77
C ILE A 61 -2.83 4.14 -11.71
N ASP A 62 -3.29 3.44 -12.74
CA ASP A 62 -4.67 3.01 -12.80
C ASP A 62 -4.91 1.72 -12.03
N PHE A 63 -5.87 1.76 -11.11
CA PHE A 63 -6.34 0.59 -10.35
C PHE A 63 -6.96 -0.46 -11.28
N SER A 64 -7.53 -0.05 -12.42
CA SER A 64 -8.03 -0.97 -13.45
C SER A 64 -6.93 -1.82 -14.09
N GLN A 65 -5.68 -1.33 -14.07
CA GLN A 65 -4.49 -2.02 -14.56
C GLN A 65 -3.79 -2.85 -13.46
N GLY A 66 -4.22 -2.69 -12.20
CA GLY A 66 -3.77 -3.51 -11.09
C GLY A 66 -4.67 -4.71 -10.93
N ASN A 67 -4.32 -5.84 -11.55
CA ASN A 67 -5.16 -7.05 -11.64
C ASN A 67 -5.75 -7.58 -10.31
N VAL A 68 -5.18 -7.21 -9.15
CA VAL A 68 -5.64 -7.68 -7.83
C VAL A 68 -6.59 -6.68 -7.14
N PHE A 69 -6.68 -5.44 -7.63
CA PHE A 69 -7.56 -4.40 -7.05
C PHE A 69 -8.74 -4.07 -7.96
N ALA A 70 -8.83 -4.75 -9.12
CA ALA A 70 -9.84 -4.50 -10.15
C ALA A 70 -11.25 -5.01 -9.77
N ASP A 71 -11.36 -5.95 -8.83
CA ASP A 71 -12.62 -6.54 -8.37
C ASP A 71 -13.28 -5.78 -7.20
N GLY A 72 -12.65 -4.69 -6.72
CA GLY A 72 -13.25 -3.77 -5.74
C GLY A 72 -13.33 -4.28 -4.30
N ILE A 73 -12.85 -5.49 -3.99
CA ILE A 73 -12.99 -6.07 -2.63
C ILE A 73 -12.04 -5.41 -1.61
N GLU A 74 -10.98 -4.73 -2.06
CA GLU A 74 -10.04 -4.02 -1.17
C GLU A 74 -10.40 -2.55 -0.88
N GLN A 75 -11.58 -2.07 -1.29
CA GLN A 75 -12.00 -0.66 -1.20
C GLN A 75 -12.33 -0.12 0.20
N ARG A 76 -11.70 -0.62 1.28
CA ARG A 76 -11.59 0.23 2.47
C ARG A 76 -10.35 1.10 2.26
N PRO A 77 -10.45 2.41 1.96
CA PRO A 77 -9.25 3.23 1.82
C PRO A 77 -8.47 3.24 3.14
N ILE A 78 -7.13 3.09 3.06
CA ILE A 78 -6.26 3.47 4.18
C ILE A 78 -6.51 4.96 4.43
N THR A 79 -6.68 5.35 5.69
CA THR A 79 -6.61 6.77 6.04
C THR A 79 -5.13 7.13 6.13
N ILE A 80 -4.69 8.00 5.22
CA ILE A 80 -3.32 8.51 5.18
C ILE A 80 -3.37 10.02 5.45
N ALA A 81 -2.59 10.47 6.42
CA ALA A 81 -2.33 11.88 6.70
C ALA A 81 -0.86 12.22 6.43
N GLY A 82 -0.53 13.51 6.35
CA GLY A 82 0.82 13.99 6.03
C GLY A 82 1.04 14.25 4.54
N ASP A 83 2.30 14.41 4.15
CA ASP A 83 2.71 14.78 2.80
C ASP A 83 4.10 14.25 2.42
N VAL A 84 4.52 14.52 1.18
CA VAL A 84 5.82 14.03 0.65
C VAL A 84 7.03 14.71 1.29
N ALA A 85 6.88 15.85 1.98
CA ALA A 85 7.97 16.57 2.61
C ALA A 85 8.19 16.10 4.06
N GLY A 86 7.10 15.91 4.82
CA GLY A 86 7.13 15.46 6.22
C GLY A 86 7.00 13.94 6.41
N GLY A 87 6.61 13.21 5.37
CA GLY A 87 6.23 11.80 5.48
C GLY A 87 4.73 11.64 5.73
N HIS A 88 4.26 10.40 5.69
CA HIS A 88 2.85 10.10 5.84
C HIS A 88 2.59 9.08 6.94
N ASP A 89 1.52 9.30 7.69
CA ASP A 89 1.00 8.39 8.69
C ASP A 89 -0.23 7.66 8.14
N ALA A 90 -0.13 6.34 8.08
CA ALA A 90 -1.17 5.47 7.56
C ALA A 90 -1.76 4.61 8.68
N THR A 91 -3.08 4.65 8.85
CA THR A 91 -3.79 3.79 9.80
C THR A 91 -4.71 2.80 9.09
N TRP A 92 -4.63 1.53 9.52
CA TRP A 92 -5.49 0.47 9.03
C TRP A 92 -5.96 -0.44 10.16
N ARG A 93 -7.26 -0.74 10.18
CA ARG A 93 -7.88 -1.82 10.98
C ARG A 93 -8.04 -3.08 10.13
N VAL A 94 -7.36 -4.14 10.52
CA VAL A 94 -7.50 -5.48 9.96
C VAL A 94 -8.32 -6.33 10.92
N ALA A 95 -9.40 -6.94 10.43
CA ALA A 95 -10.12 -7.97 11.17
C ALA A 95 -9.54 -9.34 10.78
N ILE A 96 -9.29 -10.18 11.77
CA ILE A 96 -8.87 -11.57 11.57
C ILE A 96 -10.01 -12.49 12.04
N ALA A 97 -10.24 -13.58 11.33
CA ALA A 97 -11.10 -14.64 11.83
C ALA A 97 -10.33 -15.42 12.90
N GLY A 98 -10.95 -15.60 14.07
CA GLY A 98 -10.42 -16.46 15.13
C GLY A 98 -10.84 -17.90 14.96
#